data_AF-A0A0K9GDN4-F1
#
_entry.id   AF-A0A0K9GDN4-F1
#
_cell.length_a   1.000
_cell.length_b   1.000
_cell.length_c   1.000
_cell.angle_alpha   90.00
_cell.angle_beta   90.00
_cell.angle_gamma   90.00
#
_symmetry.space_group_name_H-M   'P 1'
#
loop_
_entity.id
_entity.type
_entity.pdbx_description
1 polymer ?
#
loop_
_entity_poly.entity_id
_entity_poly.type
_entity_poly.pdbx_seq_one_letter_code
_entity_poly.pdbx_strand_id
1 'polypeptide(L)'
;MNIFIIFFSLVVSVYVSVLMLKRNHKKWRALLIALGVNTVLLTAITWILFIYNDEARLFGIGQTNLLELIFSIPIITWVNFLILELVKQKRIGITK
;
A
#
# COMPACT_ATOMS: atom_id res chain seq x y z
N MET A 1 5.02 -1.46 17.05
CA MET A 1 3.62 -1.00 16.84
C MET A 1 3.29 -0.69 15.37
N ASN A 2 4.28 -0.32 14.54
CA ASN A 2 4.07 0.04 13.12
C ASN A 2 3.73 -1.14 12.18
N ILE A 3 4.13 -2.38 12.51
CA ILE A 3 3.89 -3.56 11.66
C ILE A 3 2.38 -3.81 11.44
N PHE A 4 1.54 -3.58 12.45
CA PHE A 4 0.09 -3.72 12.30
C PHE A 4 -0.51 -2.70 11.31
N ILE A 5 0.02 -1.48 11.31
CA ILE A 5 -0.38 -0.40 10.40
C ILE A 5 0.01 -0.74 8.96
N ILE A 6 1.25 -1.22 8.78
CA ILE A 6 1.78 -1.66 7.48
C ILE A 6 0.95 -2.83 6.94
N PHE A 7 0.65 -3.82 7.79
CA PHE A 7 -0.15 -4.98 7.42
C PHE A 7 -1.59 -4.58 7.05
N PHE A 8 -2.22 -3.72 7.84
CA PHE A 8 -3.57 -3.22 7.54
C PHE A 8 -3.61 -2.45 6.22
N SER A 9 -2.64 -1.56 6.00
CA SER A 9 -2.48 -0.82 4.74
C SER A 9 -2.37 -1.78 3.54
N LEU A 10 -1.56 -2.83 3.68
CA LEU A 10 -1.40 -3.86 2.67
C LEU A 10 -2.71 -4.60 2.37
N VAL A 11 -3.46 -5.02 3.39
CA VAL A 11 -4.74 -5.72 3.21
C VAL A 11 -5.77 -4.85 2.47
N VAL A 12 -5.93 -3.59 2.90
CA VAL A 12 -6.86 -2.64 2.26
C VAL A 12 -6.47 -2.40 0.81
N SER A 13 -5.17 -2.23 0.56
CA SER A 13 -4.63 -1.96 -0.77
C SER A 13 -4.81 -3.13 -1.73
N VAL A 14 -4.55 -4.37 -1.28
CA VAL A 14 -4.80 -5.59 -2.05
C VAL A 14 -6.30 -5.71 -2.38
N TYR A 15 -7.17 -5.50 -1.39
CA TYR A 15 -8.61 -5.61 -1.57
C TYR A 15 -9.14 -4.64 -2.64
N VAL A 16 -8.77 -3.36 -2.53
CA VAL A 16 -9.15 -2.33 -3.52
C VAL A 16 -8.60 -2.66 -4.91
N SER A 17 -7.35 -3.12 -4.98
CA SER A 17 -6.69 -3.50 -6.24
C SER A 17 -7.36 -4.67 -6.93
N VAL A 18 -7.72 -5.71 -6.19
CA VAL A 18 -8.44 -6.89 -6.71
C VAL A 18 -9.83 -6.50 -7.20
N LEU A 19 -10.56 -5.67 -6.43
CA LEU A 19 -11.87 -5.17 -6.81
C LEU A 19 -11.81 -4.36 -8.11
N MET A 20 -10.78 -3.53 -8.27
CA MET A 20 -10.59 -2.76 -9.51
C MET A 20 -10.10 -3.59 -10.68
N LEU A 21 -9.26 -4.61 -10.47
CA LEU A 21 -8.90 -5.55 -11.54
C LEU A 21 -10.14 -6.31 -12.05
N LYS A 22 -11.09 -6.60 -11.16
CA LYS A 22 -12.38 -7.22 -11.55
C LYS A 22 -13.20 -6.29 -12.45
N ARG A 23 -13.12 -4.97 -12.23
CA ARG A 23 -13.91 -3.92 -12.89
C ARG A 23 -13.24 -3.35 -14.16
N ASN A 24 -11.92 -3.28 -14.19
CA ASN A 24 -11.12 -2.74 -15.29
C ASN A 24 -10.11 -3.80 -15.75
N HIS A 25 -10.31 -4.36 -16.95
CA HIS A 25 -9.46 -5.43 -17.51
C HIS A 25 -7.98 -5.03 -17.75
N LYS A 26 -7.59 -3.77 -17.53
CA LYS A 26 -6.23 -3.25 -17.81
C LYS A 26 -5.36 -3.25 -16.54
N LYS A 27 -4.40 -4.18 -16.46
CA LYS A 27 -3.42 -4.39 -15.36
C LYS A 27 -2.78 -3.08 -14.87
N TRP A 28 -2.28 -2.25 -15.79
CA TRP A 28 -1.58 -1.01 -15.48
C TRP A 28 -2.44 0.02 -14.74
N ARG A 29 -3.75 0.08 -15.03
CA ARG A 29 -4.67 0.98 -14.32
C ARG A 29 -4.93 0.51 -12.89
N ALA A 30 -5.07 -0.80 -12.68
CA ALA A 30 -5.21 -1.36 -11.34
C ALA A 30 -3.95 -1.10 -10.48
N LEU A 31 -2.77 -1.18 -11.10
CA LEU A 31 -1.48 -0.93 -10.45
C LEU A 31 -1.30 0.55 -10.06
N LEU A 32 -1.61 1.48 -10.97
CA LEU A 32 -1.58 2.92 -10.65
C LEU A 32 -2.55 3.30 -9.53
N ILE A 33 -3.73 2.67 -9.49
CA ILE A 33 -4.69 2.87 -8.41
C ILE A 33 -4.17 2.29 -7.10
N ALA A 34 -3.59 1.09 -7.12
CA ALA A 34 -2.99 0.45 -5.94
C ALA A 34 -1.89 1.32 -5.31
N LEU A 35 -1.01 1.86 -6.16
CA LEU A 35 0.05 2.76 -5.75
C LEU A 35 -0.52 4.06 -5.19
N GLY A 36 -1.50 4.68 -5.87
CA GLY A 36 -2.16 5.88 -5.40
C GLY A 36 -2.84 5.70 -4.04
N VAL A 37 -3.60 4.62 -3.85
CA VAL A 37 -4.27 4.30 -2.59
C VAL A 37 -3.26 4.05 -1.48
N ASN A 38 -2.20 3.28 -1.73
CA ASN A 38 -1.13 3.08 -0.76
C ASN A 38 -0.47 4.38 -0.34
N THR A 39 -0.07 5.19 -1.31
CA THR A 39 0.63 6.45 -1.05
C THR A 39 -0.25 7.39 -0.25
N VAL A 40 -1.52 7.57 -0.63
CA VAL A 40 -2.46 8.42 0.10
C VAL A 40 -2.66 7.91 1.53
N LEU A 41 -2.89 6.60 1.70
CA LEU A 41 -3.16 6.01 3.01
C LEU A 41 -1.94 6.09 3.93
N LEU A 42 -0.75 5.70 3.45
CA LEU A 42 0.49 5.76 4.24
C LEU A 42 0.91 7.20 4.54
N THR A 43 0.73 8.13 3.60
CA THR A 43 1.01 9.55 3.84
C THR A 43 0.07 10.12 4.89
N ALA A 44 -1.23 9.83 4.80
CA ALA A 44 -2.21 10.30 5.79
C ALA A 44 -1.90 9.75 7.19
N ILE A 45 -1.57 8.46 7.31
CA ILE A 45 -1.21 7.86 8.59
C ILE A 45 0.09 8.45 9.13
N THR A 46 1.11 8.63 8.28
CA THR A 46 2.38 9.26 8.67
C THR A 46 2.15 10.68 9.19
N TRP A 47 1.28 11.44 8.53
CA TRP A 47 0.92 12.80 8.94
C TRP A 47 0.21 12.84 10.30
N ILE A 48 -0.76 11.93 10.52
CA ILE A 48 -1.44 11.81 11.80
C ILE A 48 -0.42 11.46 12.90
N LEU A 49 0.42 10.45 12.68
CA LEU A 49 1.43 10.05 13.66
C LEU A 49 2.45 11.16 13.92
N PHE A 50 2.79 11.97 12.92
CA PHE A 50 3.69 13.12 13.09
C PHE A 50 3.08 14.20 13.99
N ILE A 51 1.77 14.47 13.90
CA ILE A 51 1.10 15.45 14.77
C ILE A 51 1.10 14.99 16.23
N TYR A 52 0.87 13.70 16.48
CA TYR A 52 0.76 13.13 17.82
C TYR A 52 2.08 12.69 18.45
N ASN A 53 3.19 12.77 17.72
CA ASN A 53 4.50 12.35 18.20
C ASN A 53 5.42 13.57 18.35
N ASP A 54 5.52 14.07 19.59
CA ASP A 54 6.36 15.23 19.91
C ASP A 54 7.84 14.96 19.62
N GLU A 55 8.32 13.71 19.73
CA GLU A 55 9.70 13.36 19.34
C GLU A 55 9.91 13.54 17.84
N ALA A 56 8.94 13.15 17.00
CA ALA A 56 9.04 13.33 15.56
C ALA A 56 9.01 14.82 15.16
N ARG A 57 8.31 15.65 15.92
CA ARG A 57 8.27 17.11 15.70
C ARG A 57 9.57 17.79 16.12
N LEU A 58 10.24 17.28 17.16
CA LEU A 58 11.48 17.84 17.70
C LEU A 58 12.74 17.35 16.95
N PHE A 59 12.80 16.07 16.59
CA PHE A 59 13.98 15.43 16.00
C PHE A 59 13.84 15.13 14.50
N GLY A 60 12.65 15.38 13.94
CA GLY A 60 12.34 15.13 12.54
C GLY A 60 12.04 13.67 12.23
N ILE A 61 11.51 13.44 11.03
CA ILE A 61 11.05 12.13 10.56
C ILE A 61 12.22 11.14 10.44
N GLY A 62 13.43 11.65 10.19
CA GLY A 62 14.63 10.87 9.88
C GLY A 62 15.23 10.06 11.04
N GLN A 63 14.85 10.35 12.28
CA GLN A 63 15.33 9.63 13.48
C GLN A 63 14.22 8.87 14.21
N THR A 64 13.01 8.84 13.65
CA THR A 64 11.86 8.18 14.26
C THR A 64 11.40 6.97 13.44
N ASN A 65 10.61 6.11 14.06
CA ASN A 65 10.03 4.93 13.42
C ASN A 65 9.06 5.28 12.26
N LEU A 66 8.85 6.57 11.94
CA LEU A 66 8.06 7.03 10.79
C LEU A 66 8.75 6.75 9.45
N LEU A 67 10.09 6.68 9.42
CA LEU A 67 10.84 6.28 8.22
C LEU A 67 10.44 4.89 7.73
N GLU A 68 10.13 3.96 8.64
CA GLU A 68 9.68 2.61 8.31
C GLU A 68 8.42 2.65 7.45
N LEU A 69 7.48 3.56 7.75
CA LEU A 69 6.24 3.72 6.98
C LEU A 69 6.50 4.18 5.54
N ILE A 70 7.46 5.09 5.35
CA ILE A 70 7.81 5.62 4.03
C ILE A 70 8.49 4.53 3.19
N PHE A 71 9.45 3.80 3.78
CA PHE A 71 10.12 2.67 3.11
C PHE A 71 9.17 1.49 2.85
N SER A 72 8.06 1.39 3.58
CA SER A 72 7.03 0.38 3.33
C SER A 72 6.29 0.60 2.02
N ILE A 73 6.18 1.85 1.53
CA ILE A 73 5.43 2.19 0.30
C ILE A 73 5.92 1.37 -0.91
N PRO A 74 7.22 1.34 -1.26
CA PRO A 74 7.69 0.54 -2.39
C PRO A 74 7.50 -0.97 -2.17
N ILE A 75 7.71 -1.46 -0.95
CA ILE A 75 7.57 -2.89 -0.60
C ILE A 75 6.12 -3.34 -0.78
N ILE A 76 5.15 -2.62 -0.20
CA ILE A 76 3.72 -2.93 -0.32
C ILE A 76 3.28 -2.84 -1.78
N THR A 77 3.80 -1.89 -2.54
CA THR A 77 3.52 -1.75 -3.97
C THR A 77 4.01 -2.95 -4.78
N TRP A 78 5.22 -3.45 -4.49
CA TRP A 78 5.75 -4.68 -5.10
C TRP A 78 4.92 -5.91 -4.76
N VAL A 79 4.52 -6.06 -3.49
CA VAL A 79 3.66 -7.18 -3.08
C VAL A 79 2.30 -7.13 -3.79
N ASN A 80 1.69 -5.94 -3.89
CA ASN A 80 0.46 -5.75 -4.67
C ASN A 80 0.61 -6.15 -6.13
N PHE A 81 1.74 -5.83 -6.75
CA PHE A 81 2.02 -6.23 -8.13
C PHE A 81 2.01 -7.75 -8.30
N LEU A 82 2.71 -8.47 -7.43
CA LEU A 82 2.77 -9.94 -7.45
C LEU A 82 1.40 -10.57 -7.22
N ILE A 83 0.62 -10.05 -6.28
CA ILE A 83 -0.73 -10.54 -6.01
C ILE A 83 -1.65 -10.30 -7.22
N LEU A 84 -1.60 -9.12 -7.83
CA LEU A 84 -2.36 -8.81 -9.05
C LEU A 84 -1.97 -9.73 -10.23
N GLU A 85 -0.69 -10.06 -10.38
CA GLU A 85 -0.17 -11.00 -11.38
C GLU A 85 -0.80 -12.40 -11.19
N LEU A 86 -0.73 -12.93 -9.97
CA LEU A 86 -1.27 -14.24 -9.62
C LEU A 86 -2.79 -14.32 -9.82
N VAL A 87 -3.52 -13.29 -9.38
CA VAL A 87 -4.98 -13.21 -9.55
C VAL A 87 -5.36 -13.16 -11.04
N LYS A 88 -4.60 -12.40 -11.86
CA LYS A 88 -4.83 -12.33 -13.31
C LYS A 88 -4.56 -13.68 -14.00
N GLN A 89 -3.44 -14.34 -13.67
CA GLN A 89 -3.11 -15.65 -14.24
C GLN A 89 -4.18 -16.69 -13.91
N LYS A 90 -4.64 -16.73 -12.65
CA LYS A 90 -5.74 -17.61 -12.22
C LYS A 90 -7.03 -17.34 -13.00
N ARG A 91 -7.37 -16.07 -13.26
CA ARG A 91 -8.56 -15.69 -14.05
C ARG A 91 -8.46 -16.21 -15.49
N ILE A 92 -7.30 -16.07 -16.13
CA ILE A 92 -7.07 -16.56 -17.51
C ILE A 92 -7.11 -18.08 -17.57
N GLY A 93 -6.53 -18.78 -16.60
CA GLY A 93 -6.55 -20.24 -16.53
C GLY A 93 -7.93 -20.86 -16.28
N ILE A 94 -8.86 -20.14 -15.63
CA ILE A 94 -10.25 -20.58 -15.43
C ILE A 94 -11.13 -20.34 -16.67
N THR A 95 -10.73 -19.45 -17.58
CA THR A 95 -11.52 -19.10 -18.78
C THR A 95 -11.08 -19.88 -20.04
N LYS A 96 -10.10 -20.78 -19.91
CA LYS A 96 -9.69 -21.75 -20.94
C LYS A 96 -10.38 -23.07 -20.70
#